data_AF-A0A5P6VNV6-F1
#
_entry.id   AF-A0A5P6VNV6-F1
#
_cell.length_a   1.000
_cell.length_b   1.000
_cell.length_c   1.000
_cell.angle_alpha   90.00
_cell.angle_beta   90.00
_cell.angle_gamma   90.00
#
_symmetry.space_group_name_H-M   'P 1'
#
loop_
_entity.id
_entity.type
_entity.pdbx_description
1 polymer ?
#
loop_
_entity_poly.entity_id
_entity_poly.type
_entity_poly.pdbx_seq_one_letter_code
_entity_poly.pdbx_strand_id
1 'polypeptide(L)'
;MTKIVPTSLDYYNKKVIQRIMDKYGLEEMEATREFLMSETHRMLEDEELAMWEFSERAIFDMWESEKITGDPRNSVYLRSE
;
A
#
# COMPACT_ATOMS: atom_id res chain seq x y z
N MET A 1 -4.88 17.94 7.82
CA MET A 1 -4.43 16.70 7.17
C MET A 1 -5.07 16.66 5.81
N THR A 2 -4.31 17.03 4.78
CA THR A 2 -4.77 17.01 3.40
C THR A 2 -4.70 15.56 2.95
N LYS A 3 -5.79 15.06 2.35
CA LYS A 3 -5.90 13.66 1.91
C LYS A 3 -5.72 13.62 0.40
N ILE A 4 -5.03 12.59 -0.08
CA ILE A 4 -4.93 12.30 -1.51
C ILE A 4 -6.31 12.34 -2.19
N VAL A 5 -6.34 12.76 -3.46
CA VAL A 5 -7.55 12.77 -4.28
C VAL A 5 -8.22 11.39 -4.27
N PRO A 6 -9.52 11.29 -3.94
CA PRO A 6 -10.22 10.00 -3.76
C PRO A 6 -10.13 9.04 -4.96
N THR A 7 -10.04 9.56 -6.19
CA THR A 7 -9.91 8.75 -7.41
C THR A 7 -8.57 8.03 -7.50
N SER A 8 -7.49 8.65 -7.03
CA SER A 8 -6.16 8.02 -7.00
C SER A 8 -6.12 6.94 -5.93
N LEU A 9 -6.71 7.20 -4.76
CA LEU A 9 -6.78 6.22 -3.67
C LEU A 9 -7.58 4.97 -4.08
N ASP A 10 -8.73 5.13 -4.73
CA ASP A 10 -9.54 4.01 -5.22
C ASP A 10 -8.78 3.13 -6.23
N TYR A 11 -7.98 3.75 -7.11
CA TYR A 11 -7.11 3.03 -8.03
C TYR A 11 -6.10 2.15 -7.28
N TYR A 12 -5.37 2.71 -6.32
CA TYR A 12 -4.39 1.96 -5.55
C TYR A 12 -5.03 0.86 -4.72
N ASN A 13 -6.15 1.14 -4.04
CA ASN A 13 -6.89 0.16 -3.26
C ASN A 13 -7.25 -1.06 -4.11
N LYS A 14 -7.89 -0.85 -5.26
CA LYS A 14 -8.26 -1.95 -6.17
C LYS A 14 -7.05 -2.74 -6.65
N LYS A 15 -5.98 -2.05 -7.05
CA LYS A 15 -4.80 -2.73 -7.61
C LYS A 15 -3.99 -3.49 -6.58
N VAL A 16 -3.80 -2.93 -5.39
CA VAL A 16 -3.02 -3.57 -4.33
C VAL A 16 -3.81 -4.74 -3.74
N ILE A 17 -5.12 -4.59 -3.50
CA ILE A 17 -5.98 -5.69 -3.01
C ILE A 17 -5.98 -6.85 -4.02
N GLN A 18 -6.14 -6.59 -5.31
CA GLN A 18 -6.07 -7.64 -6.33
C GLN A 18 -4.73 -8.38 -6.30
N ARG A 19 -3.61 -7.66 -6.14
CA ARG A 19 -2.28 -8.28 -6.04
C ARG A 19 -2.12 -9.16 -4.79
N ILE A 20 -2.72 -8.75 -3.67
CA ILE A 20 -2.75 -9.56 -2.44
C ILE A 20 -3.51 -10.85 -2.70
N MET A 21 -4.71 -10.77 -3.28
CA MET A 21 -5.52 -11.94 -3.63
C MET A 21 -4.76 -12.87 -4.58
N ASP A 22 -4.18 -12.34 -5.65
CA ASP A 22 -3.47 -13.12 -6.67
C ASP A 22 -2.23 -13.84 -6.10
N LYS A 23 -1.46 -13.17 -5.23
CA LYS A 23 -0.20 -13.70 -4.69
C LYS A 23 -0.41 -14.67 -3.52
N TYR A 24 -1.36 -14.38 -2.64
CA TYR A 24 -1.54 -15.10 -1.37
C TYR A 24 -2.79 -15.98 -1.35
N GLY A 25 -3.64 -15.93 -2.38
CA GLY A 25 -4.86 -16.73 -2.44
C GLY A 25 -5.90 -16.32 -1.39
N LEU A 26 -5.87 -15.06 -0.94
CA LEU A 26 -6.82 -14.54 0.05
C LEU A 26 -8.16 -14.17 -0.60
N GLU A 27 -9.23 -14.31 0.18
CA GLU A 27 -10.55 -13.81 -0.18
C GLU A 27 -10.56 -12.27 -0.20
N GLU A 28 -11.42 -11.67 -1.03
CA GLU A 28 -11.46 -10.21 -1.24
C GLU A 28 -11.61 -9.42 0.07
N MET A 29 -12.51 -9.86 0.96
CA MET A 29 -12.74 -9.20 2.25
C MET A 29 -11.52 -9.26 3.18
N GLU A 30 -10.76 -10.35 3.12
CA GLU A 30 -9.55 -10.53 3.92
C GLU A 30 -8.41 -9.67 3.37
N ALA A 31 -8.17 -9.73 2.05
CA ALA A 31 -7.20 -8.89 1.37
C ALA A 31 -7.48 -7.38 1.56
N THR A 32 -8.76 -6.99 1.51
CA THR A 32 -9.20 -5.61 1.78
C THR A 32 -8.85 -5.19 3.19
N ARG A 33 -9.17 -6.02 4.19
CA ARG A 33 -8.86 -5.71 5.59
C ARG A 33 -7.35 -5.59 5.82
N GLU A 34 -6.59 -6.53 5.30
CA GLU A 34 -5.13 -6.59 5.39
C GLU A 34 -4.46 -5.34 4.79
N PHE A 35 -4.98 -4.82 3.68
CA PHE A 35 -4.44 -3.62 3.07
C PHE A 35 -4.91 -2.33 3.77
N LEU A 36 -6.22 -2.13 3.95
CA LEU A 36 -6.75 -0.85 4.45
C LEU A 36 -6.33 -0.54 5.90
N MET A 37 -6.00 -1.56 6.69
CA MET A 37 -5.53 -1.41 8.07
C MET A 37 -4.00 -1.31 8.19
N SER A 38 -3.28 -1.35 7.07
CA SER A 38 -1.82 -1.30 7.03
C SER A 38 -1.26 0.12 7.20
N GLU A 39 -0.05 0.21 7.73
CA GLU A 39 0.74 1.44 7.76
C GLU A 39 1.00 1.96 6.33
N THR A 40 1.19 1.06 5.38
CA THR A 40 1.35 1.38 3.95
C THR A 40 0.14 2.16 3.42
N HIS A 41 -1.08 1.70 3.72
CA HIS A 41 -2.28 2.41 3.30
C HIS A 41 -2.42 3.75 4.05
N ARG A 42 -2.10 3.79 5.35
CA ARG A 42 -2.07 5.05 6.11
C ARG A 42 -1.12 6.08 5.49
N MET A 43 0.06 5.63 5.04
CA MET A 43 1.03 6.47 4.35
C MET A 43 0.49 6.94 3.00
N LEU A 44 -0.19 6.07 2.26
CA LEU A 44 -0.80 6.40 0.97
C LEU A 44 -1.90 7.48 1.07
N GLU A 45 -2.66 7.48 2.17
CA GLU A 45 -3.66 8.52 2.43
C GLU A 45 -3.05 9.89 2.78
N ASP A 46 -1.80 9.91 3.24
CA ASP A 46 -1.09 11.11 3.68
C ASP A 46 -0.47 11.87 2.51
N GLU A 47 -0.98 13.08 2.25
CA GLU A 47 -0.51 13.92 1.16
C GLU A 47 0.96 14.34 1.31
N GLU A 48 1.46 14.46 2.54
CA GLU A 48 2.83 14.90 2.78
C GLU A 48 3.87 13.88 2.33
N LEU A 49 3.48 12.60 2.19
CA LEU A 49 4.35 11.51 1.79
C LEU A 49 4.40 11.29 0.27
N ALA A 50 3.53 11.96 -0.49
CA ALA A 50 3.49 11.91 -1.95
C ALA A 50 3.53 10.48 -2.54
N MET A 51 2.86 9.54 -1.87
CA MET A 51 2.95 8.11 -2.19
C MET A 51 2.40 7.77 -3.58
N TRP A 52 1.56 8.63 -4.17
CA TRP A 52 1.05 8.46 -5.53
C TRP A 52 2.11 8.59 -6.63
N GLU A 53 3.31 9.09 -6.31
CA GLU A 53 4.45 9.12 -7.24
C GLU A 53 5.02 7.71 -7.47
N PHE A 54 4.69 6.74 -6.62
CA PHE A 54 5.11 5.35 -6.74
C PHE A 54 4.07 4.52 -7.52
N SER A 55 4.54 3.58 -8.33
CA SER A 55 3.64 2.63 -9.01
C SER A 55 2.84 1.78 -8.02
N GLU A 56 1.71 1.22 -8.46
CA GLU A 56 0.89 0.33 -7.64
C GLU A 56 1.65 -0.95 -7.25
N ARG A 57 2.63 -1.37 -8.07
CA ARG A 57 3.53 -2.47 -7.74
C ARG A 57 4.47 -2.10 -6.58
N ALA A 58 5.01 -0.88 -6.58
CA ALA A 58 5.87 -0.39 -5.50
C ALA A 58 5.10 -0.24 -4.18
N ILE A 59 3.87 0.28 -4.20
CA ILE A 59 3.01 0.34 -3.00
C ILE A 59 2.72 -1.07 -2.46
N PHE A 60 2.44 -2.04 -3.34
CA PHE A 60 2.27 -3.42 -2.90
C PHE A 60 3.54 -4.00 -2.28
N ASP A 61 4.71 -3.77 -2.88
CA ASP A 61 5.99 -4.22 -2.32
C ASP A 61 6.32 -3.54 -0.96
N MET A 62 5.89 -2.29 -0.76
CA MET A 62 5.97 -1.61 0.54
C MET A 62 5.09 -2.31 1.59
N TRP A 63 3.87 -2.67 1.22
CA TRP A 63 2.99 -3.47 2.07
C TRP A 63 3.60 -4.85 2.38
N GLU A 64 4.20 -5.52 1.40
CA GLU A 64 4.91 -6.78 1.65
C GLU A 64 6.07 -6.59 2.65
N SER A 65 6.84 -5.50 2.50
CA SER A 65 7.90 -5.16 3.44
C SER A 65 7.35 -4.95 4.85
N GLU A 66 6.24 -4.23 4.99
CA GLU A 66 5.57 -4.05 6.28
C GLU A 66 5.17 -5.39 6.91
N LYS A 67 4.64 -6.34 6.12
CA LYS A 67 4.28 -7.67 6.64
C LYS A 67 5.48 -8.46 7.16
N ILE A 68 6.67 -8.24 6.59
CA ILE A 68 7.91 -8.94 6.96
C ILE A 68 8.63 -8.24 8.12
N THR A 69 8.72 -6.91 8.09
CA THR A 69 9.59 -6.13 8.99
C THR A 69 8.81 -5.28 10.00
N GLY A 70 7.51 -5.12 9.84
CA GLY A 70 6.66 -4.25 10.65
C GLY A 70 6.67 -2.76 10.24
N ASP A 71 7.41 -2.37 9.20
CA ASP A 71 7.45 -0.97 8.73
C ASP A 71 7.72 -0.89 7.20
N PRO A 72 6.80 -0.31 6.41
CA PRO A 72 6.93 -0.19 4.96
C PRO A 72 8.13 0.64 4.48
N ARG A 73 8.71 1.48 5.35
CA ARG A 73 9.91 2.28 5.04
C ARG A 73 11.17 1.43 4.85
N ASN A 74 11.14 0.16 5.26
CA ASN A 74 12.21 -0.80 4.98
C ASN A 74 12.20 -1.35 3.55
N SER A 75 11.18 -1.02 2.77
CA SER A 75 11.12 -1.39 1.36
C SER A 75 12.25 -0.76 0.56
N VAL A 76 12.66 -1.41 -0.52
CA VAL A 76 13.73 -0.94 -1.41
C VAL A 76 13.44 0.43 -2.05
N TYR A 77 12.18 0.86 -2.04
CA TYR A 77 11.74 2.13 -2.63
C TYR A 77 11.90 3.32 -1.69
N LEU A 78 11.88 3.09 -0.37
CA LEU A 78 11.93 4.13 0.66
C LEU A 78 13.23 4.10 1.46
N ARG A 79 13.96 2.98 1.43
CA ARG A 79 15.24 2.87 2.10
C ARG A 79 16.29 3.69 1.35
N SER A 80 16.61 4.87 1.89
CA SER A 80 17.83 5.61 1.55
C SER A 80 19.05 4.72 1.83
N GLU A 81 20.06 4.74 0.97
CA GLU A 81 21.39 4.17 1.31
C GLU A 81 22.01 4.85 2.52
#